data_AF-A0A2V6WS48-F1
#
_entry.id   AF-A0A2V6WS48-F1
#
_cell.length_a   1.000
_cell.length_b   1.000
_cell.length_c   1.000
_cell.angle_alpha   90.00
_cell.angle_beta   90.00
_cell.angle_gamma   90.00
#
_symmetry.space_group_name_H-M   'P 1'
#
loop_
_entity.id
_entity.type
_entity.pdbx_description
1 polymer ?
#
loop_
_entity_poly.entity_id
_entity_poly.type
_entity_poly.pdbx_seq_one_letter_code
_entity_poly.pdbx_strand_id
1 'polypeptide(L)'
;MRRYRESTGEVAERSERSRWRAATLTDRAAIGYGLLVVGLVAVSYVLGAVGWLPDDPSRMDMARLNAPPGAGHLLGTDFLGRDILSRLIVGIQAYFLPGLLAVAISLALGITGAPAIASIIAGKIQFLRQKSFIEAAHVLGLPTRVIVAKHILWYNCAPLLIIQATLGMGEAILVETSLSYLGFGVQEPTASWGNMVQAGANYFFHGKFWPSTAPALAILGTILGFHLLGDGLNRLLEPKSAS
;
A
#
# COMPACT_ATOMS: atom_id res chain seq x y z
N MET A 1 11.84 48.75 4.53
CA MET A 1 11.45 47.35 4.21
C MET A 1 11.35 46.39 5.43
N ARG A 2 11.77 46.76 6.65
CA ARG A 2 11.65 45.88 7.85
C ARG A 2 10.21 45.69 8.37
N ARG A 3 9.38 46.73 8.31
CA ARG A 3 8.06 46.77 8.97
C ARG A 3 6.96 45.91 8.34
N TYR A 4 7.16 45.40 7.10
CA TYR A 4 6.19 44.54 6.40
C TYR A 4 6.35 43.05 6.75
N ARG A 5 7.50 42.65 7.33
CA ARG A 5 7.80 41.27 7.73
C ARG A 5 7.28 40.94 9.14
N GLU A 6 7.06 41.96 9.97
CA GLU A 6 6.56 41.82 11.34
C GLU A 6 5.03 41.57 11.35
N SER A 7 4.26 42.25 10.49
CA SER A 7 2.80 42.10 10.46
C SER A 7 2.33 40.73 9.94
N THR A 8 3.08 40.10 9.03
CA THR A 8 2.76 38.75 8.54
C THR A 8 3.09 37.67 9.57
N GLY A 9 4.13 37.86 10.39
CA GLY A 9 4.46 37.00 11.51
C GLY A 9 3.40 37.02 12.62
N GLU A 10 2.94 38.22 13.00
CA GLU A 10 1.92 38.38 14.05
C GLU A 10 0.55 37.80 13.65
N VAL A 11 0.17 37.90 12.37
CA VAL A 11 -1.10 37.33 11.87
C VAL A 11 -1.03 35.80 11.79
N ALA A 12 0.12 35.24 11.37
CA ALA A 12 0.35 33.79 11.37
C ALA A 12 0.35 33.22 12.80
N GLU A 13 1.06 33.86 13.74
CA GLU A 13 1.07 33.46 15.16
C GLU A 13 -0.31 33.56 15.82
N ARG A 14 -1.09 34.61 15.51
CA ARG A 14 -2.44 34.78 16.07
C ARG A 14 -3.43 33.76 15.52
N SER A 15 -3.26 33.35 14.26
CA SER A 15 -4.01 32.26 13.61
C SER A 15 -3.71 30.90 14.23
N GLU A 16 -2.44 30.58 14.46
CA GLU A 16 -2.05 29.31 15.10
C GLU A 16 -2.53 29.21 16.57
N ARG A 17 -2.39 30.28 17.36
CA ARG A 17 -2.88 30.31 18.75
C ARG A 17 -4.40 30.16 18.85
N SER A 18 -5.16 30.56 17.83
CA SER A 18 -6.61 30.38 17.77
C SER A 18 -7.02 28.93 17.49
N ARG A 19 -6.25 28.20 16.68
CA ARG A 19 -6.57 26.81 16.29
C ARG A 19 -6.43 25.82 17.45
N TRP A 20 -5.40 25.96 18.29
CA TRP A 20 -5.23 25.12 19.49
C TRP A 20 -6.29 25.39 20.57
N ARG A 21 -6.82 26.61 20.64
CA ARG A 21 -7.93 26.98 21.56
C ARG A 21 -9.30 26.54 21.05
N ALA A 22 -9.44 26.35 19.74
CA ALA A 22 -10.65 25.82 19.10
C ALA A 22 -10.65 24.28 18.98
N ALA A 23 -9.62 23.60 19.49
CA ALA A 23 -9.56 22.14 19.47
C ALA A 23 -10.70 21.54 20.30
N THR A 24 -11.56 20.80 19.63
CA THR A 24 -12.70 20.13 20.24
C THR A 24 -12.22 18.97 21.12
N LEU A 25 -13.05 18.50 22.06
CA LEU A 25 -12.72 17.32 22.87
C LEU A 25 -12.34 16.10 22.00
N THR A 26 -12.96 15.97 20.82
CA THR A 26 -12.64 14.95 19.81
C THR A 26 -11.21 15.09 19.27
N ASP A 27 -10.76 16.31 18.98
CA ASP A 27 -9.43 16.58 18.44
C ASP A 27 -8.36 16.23 19.50
N ARG A 28 -8.61 16.61 20.76
CA ARG A 28 -7.72 16.32 21.88
C ARG A 28 -7.67 14.82 22.20
N ALA A 29 -8.81 14.14 22.14
CA ALA A 29 -8.88 12.69 22.30
C ALA A 29 -8.14 11.95 21.18
N ALA A 30 -8.28 12.39 19.92
CA ALA A 30 -7.57 11.82 18.78
C ALA A 30 -6.05 11.99 18.92
N ILE A 31 -5.57 13.18 19.29
CA ILE A 31 -4.15 13.44 19.55
C ILE A 31 -3.64 12.58 20.72
N GLY A 32 -4.41 12.50 21.81
CA GLY A 32 -4.06 11.68 22.97
C GLY A 32 -3.93 10.20 22.62
N TYR A 33 -4.89 9.65 21.87
CA TYR A 33 -4.83 8.28 21.38
C TYR A 33 -3.62 8.05 20.46
N GLY A 34 -3.35 8.99 19.53
CA GLY A 34 -2.17 8.91 18.66
C GLY A 34 -0.85 8.89 19.42
N LEU A 35 -0.69 9.78 20.41
CA LEU A 35 0.49 9.81 21.29
C LEU A 35 0.64 8.54 22.12
N LEU A 36 -0.48 7.97 22.59
CA LEU A 36 -0.47 6.70 23.31
C LEU A 36 0.03 5.56 22.41
N VAL A 37 -0.45 5.46 21.17
CA VAL A 37 0.01 4.44 20.21
C VAL A 37 1.49 4.61 19.90
N VAL A 38 1.95 5.83 19.61
CA VAL A 38 3.38 6.13 19.37
C VAL A 38 4.23 5.80 20.61
N GLY A 39 3.73 6.12 21.80
CA GLY A 39 4.37 5.79 23.07
C GLY A 39 4.51 4.28 23.28
N LEU A 40 3.45 3.50 23.00
CA LEU A 40 3.49 2.04 23.10
C LEU A 40 4.50 1.43 22.13
N VAL A 41 4.57 1.93 20.89
CA VAL A 41 5.57 1.50 19.91
C VAL A 41 6.99 1.82 20.42
N ALA A 42 7.23 3.05 20.87
CA ALA A 42 8.52 3.47 21.39
C ALA A 42 8.95 2.63 22.60
N VAL A 43 8.05 2.41 23.56
CA VAL A 43 8.30 1.54 24.72
C VAL A 43 8.62 0.12 24.28
N SER A 44 7.86 -0.45 23.33
CA SER A 44 8.15 -1.78 22.80
C SER A 44 9.58 -1.88 22.25
N TYR A 45 10.02 -0.94 21.41
CA TYR A 45 11.40 -0.93 20.89
C TYR A 45 12.45 -0.78 21.99
N VAL A 46 12.19 0.06 23.01
CA VAL A 46 13.08 0.20 24.17
C VAL A 46 13.20 -1.10 24.95
N LEU A 47 12.09 -1.79 25.21
CA LEU A 47 12.08 -3.08 25.91
C LEU A 47 12.85 -4.16 25.15
N GLY A 48 12.69 -4.21 23.82
CA GLY A 48 13.48 -5.10 22.96
C GLY A 48 14.97 -4.78 22.99
N ALA A 49 15.34 -3.50 22.91
CA ALA A 49 16.74 -3.05 22.93
C ALA A 49 17.44 -3.33 24.28
N VAL A 50 16.70 -3.25 25.39
CA VAL A 50 17.20 -3.57 26.74
C VAL A 50 17.15 -5.08 27.02
N GLY A 51 16.53 -5.88 26.14
CA GLY A 51 16.36 -7.33 26.33
C GLY A 51 15.39 -7.68 27.47
N TRP A 52 14.55 -6.74 27.89
CA TRP A 52 13.61 -6.94 29.00
C TRP A 52 12.29 -7.47 28.46
N LEU A 53 12.23 -8.78 28.24
CA LEU A 53 11.02 -9.52 27.90
C LEU A 53 10.61 -10.44 29.08
N PRO A 54 9.31 -10.55 29.40
CA PRO A 54 8.82 -11.44 30.45
C PRO A 54 9.22 -12.92 30.26
N ASP A 55 9.17 -13.42 29.02
CA ASP A 55 9.60 -14.77 28.64
C ASP A 55 10.12 -14.77 27.19
N ASP A 56 10.71 -15.87 26.74
CA ASP A 56 11.13 -16.04 25.35
C ASP A 56 9.88 -16.13 24.44
N PRO A 57 9.71 -15.21 23.47
CA PRO A 57 8.52 -15.14 22.61
C PRO A 57 8.38 -16.35 21.66
N SER A 58 9.46 -17.10 21.43
CA SER A 58 9.51 -18.25 20.52
C SER A 58 9.42 -19.59 21.25
N ARG A 59 9.63 -19.60 22.57
CA ARG A 59 9.62 -20.81 23.39
C ARG A 59 8.21 -21.38 23.47
N MET A 60 8.05 -22.61 22.98
CA MET A 60 6.79 -23.35 23.05
C MET A 60 6.73 -24.18 24.34
N ASP A 61 5.68 -24.00 25.14
CA ASP A 61 5.39 -24.82 26.31
C ASP A 61 4.05 -25.56 26.14
N MET A 62 4.12 -26.79 25.62
CA MET A 62 2.93 -27.61 25.39
C MET A 62 2.20 -28.03 26.67
N ALA A 63 2.79 -27.84 27.86
CA ALA A 63 2.10 -28.08 29.12
C ALA A 63 1.15 -26.93 29.50
N ARG A 64 1.31 -25.76 28.88
CA ARG A 64 0.55 -24.54 29.17
C ARG A 64 -0.11 -23.99 27.92
N LEU A 65 -0.91 -24.82 27.24
CA LEU A 65 -1.69 -24.38 26.07
C LEU A 65 -2.91 -23.57 26.52
N ASN A 66 -3.12 -22.38 25.92
CA ASN A 66 -4.26 -21.50 26.20
C ASN A 66 -4.48 -21.24 27.71
N ALA A 67 -3.39 -21.07 28.46
CA ALA A 67 -3.46 -20.81 29.88
C ALA A 67 -4.02 -19.40 30.15
N PRO A 68 -4.86 -19.22 31.18
CA PRO A 68 -5.40 -17.91 31.53
C PRO A 68 -4.31 -16.96 32.04
N PRO A 69 -4.54 -15.64 32.05
CA PRO A 69 -3.64 -14.66 32.66
C PRO A 69 -3.34 -15.00 34.13
N GLY A 70 -2.07 -14.98 34.53
CA GLY A 70 -1.70 -15.37 35.89
C GLY A 70 -0.20 -15.34 36.22
N ALA A 71 0.17 -15.85 37.39
CA ALA A 71 1.55 -15.90 37.86
C ALA A 71 2.40 -16.80 36.94
N GLY A 72 3.30 -16.18 36.18
CA GLY A 72 4.15 -16.81 35.16
C GLY A 72 3.94 -16.23 33.75
N HIS A 73 2.70 -15.90 33.39
CA HIS A 73 2.35 -15.27 32.10
C HIS A 73 1.30 -14.19 32.33
N LEU A 74 1.72 -12.92 32.32
CA LEU A 74 0.88 -11.76 32.64
C LEU A 74 -0.42 -11.69 31.82
N LEU A 75 -0.35 -12.08 30.55
CA LEU A 75 -1.49 -12.10 29.63
C LEU A 75 -1.91 -13.53 29.23
N GLY A 76 -1.33 -14.55 29.85
CA GLY A 76 -1.56 -15.96 29.50
C GLY A 76 -0.74 -16.43 28.30
N THR A 77 -1.11 -17.58 27.75
CA THR A 77 -0.41 -18.24 26.64
C THR A 77 -1.32 -18.53 25.45
N ASP A 78 -0.72 -18.67 24.26
CA ASP A 78 -1.44 -19.01 23.03
C ASP A 78 -1.66 -20.54 22.83
N PHE A 79 -2.16 -20.92 21.67
CA PHE A 79 -2.41 -22.32 21.28
C PHE A 79 -1.15 -23.17 21.09
N LEU A 80 0.05 -22.58 21.14
CA LEU A 80 1.34 -23.28 21.18
C LEU A 80 2.04 -23.13 22.54
N GLY A 81 1.36 -22.52 23.52
CA GLY A 81 1.88 -22.29 24.87
C GLY A 81 2.93 -21.19 24.97
N ARG A 82 2.95 -20.25 24.03
CA ARG A 82 3.90 -19.11 24.04
C ARG A 82 3.32 -17.92 24.81
N ASP A 83 4.16 -17.16 25.50
CA ASP A 83 3.77 -15.99 26.29
C ASP A 83 3.18 -14.86 25.41
N ILE A 84 1.95 -14.44 25.69
CA ILE A 84 1.24 -13.46 24.87
C ILE A 84 1.87 -12.06 24.99
N LEU A 85 2.30 -11.65 26.17
CA LEU A 85 2.84 -10.30 26.40
C LEU A 85 4.15 -10.10 25.63
N SER A 86 5.06 -11.06 25.72
CA SER A 86 6.34 -11.07 25.02
C SER A 86 6.13 -11.07 23.50
N ARG A 87 5.14 -11.85 23.02
CA ARG A 87 4.77 -11.86 21.59
C ARG A 87 4.11 -10.56 21.12
N LEU A 88 3.37 -9.85 21.98
CA LEU A 88 2.82 -8.53 21.63
C LEU A 88 3.92 -7.48 21.48
N ILE A 89 4.89 -7.46 22.40
CA ILE A 89 6.03 -6.52 22.34
C ILE A 89 6.82 -6.76 21.05
N VAL A 90 7.28 -7.99 20.82
CA VAL A 90 8.05 -8.31 19.61
C VAL A 90 7.21 -8.21 18.35
N GLY A 91 5.93 -8.53 18.41
CA GLY A 91 4.99 -8.35 17.31
C GLY A 91 4.94 -6.90 16.84
N ILE A 92 4.81 -5.93 17.76
CA ILE A 92 4.86 -4.50 17.41
C ILE A 92 6.14 -4.18 16.62
N GLN A 93 7.30 -4.68 17.05
CA GLN A 93 8.58 -4.43 16.38
C GLN A 93 8.64 -5.10 14.99
N ALA A 94 8.15 -6.33 14.89
CA ALA A 94 8.18 -7.12 13.66
C ALA A 94 7.26 -6.53 12.57
N TYR A 95 6.14 -5.91 12.93
CA TYR A 95 5.16 -5.41 11.95
C TYR A 95 5.24 -3.90 11.70
N PHE A 96 5.69 -3.11 12.68
CA PHE A 96 5.60 -1.64 12.57
C PHE A 96 6.51 -1.06 11.48
N LEU A 97 7.81 -1.37 11.51
CA LEU A 97 8.76 -0.82 10.55
C LEU A 97 8.53 -1.35 9.12
N PRO A 98 8.33 -2.67 8.90
CA PRO A 98 7.99 -3.17 7.56
C PRO A 98 6.68 -2.59 7.02
N GLY A 99 5.65 -2.45 7.88
CA GLY A 99 4.39 -1.84 7.49
C GLY A 99 4.53 -0.37 7.06
N LEU A 100 5.32 0.41 7.80
CA LEU A 100 5.62 1.80 7.45
C LEU A 100 6.34 1.90 6.10
N LEU A 101 7.31 1.02 5.86
CA LEU A 101 8.05 0.95 4.59
C LEU A 101 7.14 0.54 3.43
N ALA A 102 6.26 -0.44 3.62
CA ALA A 102 5.30 -0.85 2.61
C ALA A 102 4.36 0.30 2.22
N VAL A 103 3.89 1.09 3.19
CA VAL A 103 3.07 2.30 2.93
C VAL A 103 3.88 3.35 2.18
N ALA A 104 5.11 3.64 2.60
CA ALA A 104 5.98 4.62 1.95
C ALA A 104 6.28 4.24 0.49
N ILE A 105 6.58 2.97 0.23
CA ILE A 105 6.83 2.44 -1.12
C ILE A 105 5.56 2.51 -1.96
N SER A 106 4.40 2.14 -1.39
CA SER A 106 3.11 2.23 -2.08
C SER A 106 2.76 3.68 -2.46
N LEU A 107 3.02 4.64 -1.57
CA LEU A 107 2.87 6.07 -1.84
C LEU A 107 3.84 6.54 -2.93
N ALA A 108 5.12 6.15 -2.84
CA ALA A 108 6.13 6.50 -3.83
C ALA A 108 5.71 6.02 -5.22
N LEU A 109 5.33 4.76 -5.35
CA LEU A 109 4.88 4.16 -6.61
C LEU A 109 3.61 4.82 -7.15
N GLY A 110 2.64 5.12 -6.29
CA GLY A 110 1.42 5.84 -6.69
C GLY A 110 1.73 7.24 -7.21
N ILE A 111 2.60 7.98 -6.53
CA ILE A 111 3.02 9.33 -6.93
C ILE A 111 3.82 9.30 -8.24
N THR A 112 4.72 8.34 -8.42
CA THR A 112 5.53 8.23 -9.63
C THR A 112 4.76 7.68 -10.82
N GLY A 113 3.78 6.80 -10.59
CA GLY A 113 2.98 6.14 -11.64
C GLY A 113 1.81 7.00 -12.14
N ALA A 114 1.20 7.82 -11.28
CA ALA A 114 0.02 8.61 -11.65
C ALA A 114 0.25 9.57 -12.85
N PRO A 115 1.39 10.29 -12.98
CA PRO A 115 1.66 11.16 -14.12
C PRO A 115 1.70 10.42 -15.47
N ALA A 116 2.19 9.17 -15.49
CA ALA A 116 2.26 8.39 -16.71
C ALA A 116 0.86 8.13 -17.27
N ILE A 117 -0.07 7.67 -16.42
CA ILE A 117 -1.47 7.44 -16.81
C ILE A 117 -2.17 8.75 -17.17
N ALA A 118 -1.94 9.82 -16.37
CA ALA A 118 -2.54 11.12 -16.61
C ALA A 118 -2.13 11.72 -17.96
N SER A 119 -0.87 11.57 -18.37
CA SER A 119 -0.38 12.10 -19.65
C SER A 119 -1.00 11.39 -20.85
N ILE A 120 -1.21 10.07 -20.77
CA ILE A 120 -1.88 9.27 -21.81
C ILE A 120 -3.35 9.73 -21.97
N ILE A 121 -4.07 9.89 -20.85
CA ILE A 121 -5.46 10.37 -20.87
C ILE A 121 -5.50 11.80 -21.41
N ALA A 122 -4.60 12.69 -20.98
CA ALA A 122 -4.53 14.06 -21.46
C ALA A 122 -4.32 14.10 -22.98
N GLY A 123 -3.44 13.26 -23.53
CA GLY A 123 -3.24 13.12 -24.96
C GLY A 123 -4.52 12.69 -25.70
N LYS A 124 -5.24 11.69 -25.18
CA LYS A 124 -6.53 11.26 -25.76
C LYS A 124 -7.59 12.36 -25.69
N ILE A 125 -7.69 13.08 -24.57
CA ILE A 125 -8.63 14.20 -24.42
C ILE A 125 -8.32 15.31 -25.42
N GLN A 126 -7.04 15.66 -25.59
CA GLN A 126 -6.61 16.69 -26.54
C GLN A 126 -6.97 16.30 -27.98
N PHE A 127 -6.79 15.02 -28.34
CA PHE A 127 -7.21 14.48 -29.64
C PHE A 127 -8.73 14.54 -29.83
N LEU A 128 -9.51 14.14 -28.82
CA LEU A 128 -10.98 14.18 -28.89
C LEU A 128 -11.50 15.63 -28.98
N ARG A 129 -10.81 16.59 -28.35
CA ARG A 129 -11.18 18.01 -28.39
C ARG A 129 -11.24 18.60 -29.81
N GLN A 130 -10.51 18.01 -30.75
CA GLN A 130 -10.48 18.46 -32.15
C GLN A 130 -11.61 17.86 -33.00
N LYS A 131 -12.46 16.99 -32.45
CA LYS A 131 -13.52 16.32 -33.20
C LYS A 131 -14.84 17.09 -33.15
N SER A 132 -15.54 17.11 -34.28
CA SER A 132 -16.83 17.80 -34.47
C SER A 132 -17.97 17.30 -33.55
N PHE A 133 -17.87 16.10 -32.97
CA PHE A 133 -18.91 15.59 -32.08
C PHE A 133 -19.04 16.37 -30.78
N ILE A 134 -17.97 17.04 -30.31
CA ILE A 134 -18.02 17.85 -29.08
C ILE A 134 -18.76 19.17 -29.34
N GLU A 135 -18.56 19.77 -30.51
CA GLU A 135 -19.31 20.95 -30.96
C GLU A 135 -20.79 20.60 -31.14
N ALA A 136 -21.09 19.47 -31.81
CA ALA A 136 -22.46 18.98 -31.95
C ALA A 136 -23.13 18.73 -30.57
N ALA A 137 -22.41 18.17 -29.60
CA ALA A 137 -22.94 17.95 -28.25
C ALA A 137 -23.27 19.26 -27.52
N HIS A 138 -22.48 20.33 -27.73
CA HIS A 138 -22.78 21.66 -27.21
C HIS A 138 -24.01 22.26 -27.88
N VAL A 139 -24.15 22.13 -29.21
CA VAL A 139 -25.33 22.63 -29.95
C VAL A 139 -26.61 21.94 -29.49
N LEU A 140 -26.53 20.66 -29.13
CA LEU A 140 -27.65 19.89 -28.56
C LEU A 140 -27.98 20.25 -27.08
N GLY A 141 -27.25 21.20 -26.48
CA GLY A 141 -27.51 21.66 -25.11
C GLY A 141 -27.12 20.66 -24.02
N LEU A 142 -26.25 19.69 -24.31
CA LEU A 142 -25.81 18.72 -23.31
C LEU A 142 -24.95 19.42 -22.23
N PRO A 143 -25.19 19.14 -20.95
CA PRO A 143 -24.38 19.74 -19.89
C PRO A 143 -22.94 19.19 -19.92
N THR A 144 -21.96 20.06 -19.67
CA THR A 144 -20.51 19.74 -19.76
C THR A 144 -20.12 18.49 -18.98
N ARG A 145 -20.71 18.26 -17.80
CA ARG A 145 -20.46 17.06 -16.99
C ARG A 145 -20.82 15.76 -17.71
N VAL A 146 -21.87 15.76 -18.54
CA VAL A 146 -22.29 14.58 -19.33
C VAL A 146 -21.37 14.39 -20.53
N ILE A 147 -20.89 15.47 -21.15
CA ILE A 147 -19.89 15.41 -22.22
C ILE A 147 -18.61 14.78 -21.67
N VAL A 148 -18.11 15.28 -20.54
CA VAL A 148 -16.87 14.78 -19.92
C VAL A 148 -17.03 13.34 -19.40
N ALA A 149 -18.02 13.06 -18.55
CA ALA A 149 -18.13 11.76 -17.88
C ALA A 149 -18.55 10.63 -18.85
N LYS A 150 -19.57 10.87 -19.68
CA LYS A 150 -20.11 9.84 -20.56
C LYS A 150 -19.38 9.77 -21.90
N HIS A 151 -19.17 10.91 -22.56
CA HIS A 151 -18.64 10.91 -23.93
C HIS A 151 -17.11 10.85 -23.98
N ILE A 152 -16.41 11.58 -23.12
CA ILE A 152 -14.94 11.57 -23.09
C ILE A 152 -14.43 10.39 -22.27
N LEU A 153 -14.76 10.31 -20.99
CA LEU A 153 -14.25 9.29 -20.07
C LEU A 153 -14.78 7.89 -20.43
N TRP A 154 -16.10 7.67 -20.33
CA TRP A 154 -16.67 6.34 -20.48
C TRP A 154 -16.53 5.77 -21.90
N TYR A 155 -16.98 6.49 -22.93
CA TYR A 155 -16.95 5.92 -24.30
C TYR A 155 -15.57 5.87 -24.93
N ASN A 156 -14.70 6.86 -24.70
CA ASN A 156 -13.44 6.97 -25.43
C ASN A 156 -12.18 6.68 -24.59
N CYS A 157 -12.21 6.88 -23.27
CA CYS A 157 -11.06 6.62 -22.39
C CYS A 157 -11.17 5.30 -21.63
N ALA A 158 -12.37 4.74 -21.41
CA ALA A 158 -12.51 3.49 -20.68
C ALA A 158 -11.74 2.31 -21.32
N PRO A 159 -11.73 2.11 -22.64
CA PRO A 159 -10.92 1.04 -23.25
C PRO A 159 -9.43 1.21 -22.97
N LEU A 160 -8.91 2.44 -23.06
CA LEU A 160 -7.52 2.77 -22.73
C LEU A 160 -7.21 2.48 -21.26
N LEU A 161 -8.11 2.88 -20.34
CA LEU A 161 -7.95 2.62 -18.91
C LEU A 161 -7.95 1.12 -18.60
N ILE A 162 -8.79 0.33 -19.28
CA ILE A 162 -8.85 -1.12 -19.12
C ILE A 162 -7.53 -1.75 -19.57
N ILE A 163 -7.00 -1.34 -20.72
CA ILE A 163 -5.71 -1.83 -21.23
C ILE A 163 -4.59 -1.46 -20.26
N GLN A 164 -4.51 -0.20 -19.83
CA GLN A 164 -3.49 0.28 -18.89
C GLN A 164 -3.59 -0.40 -17.53
N ALA A 165 -4.81 -0.67 -17.04
CA ALA A 165 -5.01 -1.41 -15.79
C ALA A 165 -4.53 -2.86 -15.91
N THR A 166 -4.76 -3.49 -17.07
CA THR A 166 -4.34 -4.87 -17.32
C THR A 166 -2.82 -4.98 -17.41
N LEU A 167 -2.17 -4.09 -18.17
CA LEU A 167 -0.71 -4.02 -18.25
C LEU A 167 -0.09 -3.65 -16.90
N GLY A 168 -0.69 -2.67 -16.22
CA GLY A 168 -0.27 -2.23 -14.89
C GLY A 168 -0.39 -3.31 -13.81
N MET A 169 -1.27 -4.29 -13.98
CA MET A 169 -1.37 -5.42 -13.05
C MET A 169 -0.10 -6.27 -13.04
N GLY A 170 0.55 -6.45 -14.20
CA GLY A 170 1.83 -7.18 -14.28
C GLY A 170 2.93 -6.49 -13.47
N GLU A 171 3.03 -5.17 -13.60
CA GLU A 171 3.94 -4.33 -12.81
C GLU A 171 3.61 -4.37 -11.31
N ALA A 172 2.32 -4.30 -10.96
CA ALA A 172 1.89 -4.36 -9.56
C ALA A 172 2.27 -5.69 -8.89
N ILE A 173 2.09 -6.82 -9.59
CA ILE A 173 2.50 -8.15 -9.10
C ILE A 173 4.03 -8.20 -8.95
N LEU A 174 4.78 -7.67 -9.92
CA LEU A 174 6.24 -7.66 -9.85
C LEU A 174 6.74 -6.86 -8.65
N VAL A 175 6.16 -5.69 -8.39
CA VAL A 175 6.45 -4.87 -7.22
C VAL A 175 6.12 -5.61 -5.92
N GLU A 176 4.89 -6.15 -5.80
CA GLU A 176 4.43 -6.81 -4.59
C GLU A 176 5.28 -8.03 -4.25
N THR A 177 5.56 -8.86 -5.25
CA THR A 177 6.42 -10.05 -5.09
C THR A 177 7.86 -9.69 -4.75
N SER A 178 8.41 -8.62 -5.36
CA SER A 178 9.74 -8.11 -5.02
C SER A 178 9.81 -7.58 -3.59
N LEU A 179 8.78 -6.84 -3.17
CA LEU A 179 8.69 -6.28 -1.83
C LEU A 179 8.54 -7.38 -0.78
N SER A 180 7.74 -8.41 -1.08
CA SER A 180 7.61 -9.62 -0.26
C SER A 180 8.92 -10.40 -0.20
N TYR A 181 9.62 -10.58 -1.31
CA TYR A 181 10.95 -11.20 -1.32
C TYR A 181 11.97 -10.46 -0.44
N LEU A 182 11.85 -9.13 -0.32
CA LEU A 182 12.70 -8.32 0.55
C LEU A 182 12.25 -8.31 2.03
N GLY A 183 11.17 -9.02 2.39
CA GLY A 183 10.64 -9.14 3.75
C GLY A 183 9.64 -8.05 4.15
N PHE A 184 9.26 -7.17 3.21
CA PHE A 184 8.29 -6.08 3.45
C PHE A 184 6.87 -6.42 2.99
N GLY A 185 6.63 -7.64 2.52
CA GLY A 185 5.32 -8.11 2.09
C GLY A 185 4.54 -8.79 3.20
N VAL A 186 3.64 -9.68 2.78
CA VAL A 186 2.88 -10.57 3.66
C VAL A 186 3.84 -11.30 4.59
N GLN A 187 3.52 -11.40 5.88
CA GLN A 187 4.39 -12.04 6.86
C GLN A 187 3.97 -13.51 7.07
N GLU A 188 4.90 -14.36 7.49
CA GLU A 188 4.57 -15.71 7.95
C GLU A 188 3.59 -15.64 9.13
N PRO A 189 2.58 -16.54 9.24
CA PRO A 189 2.43 -17.83 8.57
C PRO A 189 1.61 -17.79 7.26
N THR A 190 1.15 -16.62 6.83
CA THR A 190 0.36 -16.50 5.59
C THR A 190 1.24 -16.70 4.37
N ALA A 191 0.81 -17.54 3.44
CA ALA A 191 1.56 -17.86 2.24
C ALA A 191 1.56 -16.68 1.25
N SER A 192 2.75 -16.26 0.80
CA SER A 192 2.92 -15.34 -0.33
C SER A 192 3.97 -15.86 -1.29
N TRP A 193 3.77 -15.67 -2.59
CA TRP A 193 4.69 -16.19 -3.60
C TRP A 193 6.08 -15.56 -3.47
N GLY A 194 6.19 -14.26 -3.17
CA GLY A 194 7.48 -13.61 -2.95
C GLY A 194 8.28 -14.18 -1.77
N ASN A 195 7.64 -14.40 -0.61
CA ASN A 195 8.32 -15.03 0.53
C ASN A 195 8.70 -16.48 0.24
N MET A 196 7.87 -17.22 -0.49
CA MET A 196 8.19 -18.61 -0.84
C MET A 196 9.42 -18.69 -1.75
N VAL A 197 9.56 -17.76 -2.71
CA VAL A 197 10.77 -17.64 -3.54
C VAL A 197 11.98 -17.34 -2.65
N GLN A 198 11.84 -16.41 -1.69
CA GLN A 198 12.90 -16.03 -0.74
C GLN A 198 13.34 -17.21 0.13
N ALA A 199 12.39 -17.87 0.80
CA ALA A 199 12.66 -18.99 1.70
C ALA A 199 13.27 -20.17 0.92
N GLY A 200 12.79 -20.42 -0.30
CA GLY A 200 13.28 -21.47 -1.18
C GLY A 200 14.69 -21.24 -1.72
N ALA A 201 15.16 -19.99 -1.79
CA ALA A 201 16.44 -19.64 -2.41
C ALA A 201 17.63 -20.35 -1.74
N ASN A 202 17.59 -20.49 -0.42
CA ASN A 202 18.63 -21.19 0.35
C ASN A 202 18.66 -22.70 0.04
N TYR A 203 17.54 -23.30 -0.34
CA TYR A 203 17.45 -24.73 -0.64
C TYR A 203 17.82 -25.07 -2.09
N PHE A 204 17.84 -24.06 -2.96
CA PHE A 204 18.06 -24.22 -4.40
C PHE A 204 19.39 -24.92 -4.71
N PHE A 205 20.48 -24.44 -4.11
CA PHE A 205 21.82 -25.01 -4.28
C PHE A 205 22.04 -26.32 -3.51
N HIS A 206 21.11 -26.71 -2.64
CA HIS A 206 21.15 -27.97 -1.90
C HIS A 206 20.36 -29.10 -2.61
N GLY A 207 20.06 -28.93 -3.90
CA GLY A 207 19.32 -29.90 -4.72
C GLY A 207 17.80 -29.86 -4.54
N LYS A 208 17.27 -28.98 -3.68
CA LYS A 208 15.84 -28.81 -3.42
C LYS A 208 15.34 -27.50 -4.05
N PHE A 209 15.24 -27.48 -5.37
CA PHE A 209 14.91 -26.26 -6.14
C PHE A 209 13.41 -25.90 -6.15
N TRP A 210 12.52 -26.89 -6.00
CA TRP A 210 11.07 -26.70 -6.12
C TRP A 210 10.43 -25.65 -5.18
N PRO A 211 10.90 -25.41 -3.93
CA PRO A 211 10.27 -24.43 -3.06
C PRO A 211 10.41 -22.99 -3.59
N SER A 212 11.47 -22.72 -4.35
CA SER A 212 11.71 -21.40 -4.96
C SER A 212 11.17 -21.33 -6.39
N THR A 213 11.36 -22.38 -7.20
CA THR A 213 11.01 -22.33 -8.63
C THR A 213 9.51 -22.39 -8.89
N ALA A 214 8.75 -23.16 -8.11
CA ALA A 214 7.30 -23.28 -8.30
C ALA A 214 6.57 -21.92 -8.14
N PRO A 215 6.76 -21.16 -7.03
CA PRO A 215 6.17 -19.83 -6.93
C PRO A 215 6.74 -18.84 -7.94
N ALA A 216 8.04 -18.92 -8.30
CA ALA A 216 8.62 -18.06 -9.33
C ALA A 216 7.98 -18.26 -10.71
N LEU A 217 7.70 -19.50 -11.11
CA LEU A 217 7.00 -19.81 -12.36
C LEU A 217 5.53 -19.36 -12.32
N ALA A 218 4.87 -19.45 -11.16
CA ALA A 218 3.51 -18.93 -11.00
C ALA A 218 3.46 -17.40 -11.16
N ILE A 219 4.42 -16.67 -10.57
CA ILE A 219 4.58 -15.22 -10.75
C ILE A 219 4.78 -14.90 -12.24
N LEU A 220 5.76 -15.56 -12.87
CA LEU A 220 6.07 -15.35 -14.30
C LEU A 220 4.84 -15.59 -15.18
N GLY A 221 4.16 -16.73 -15.00
CA GLY A 221 2.99 -17.09 -15.80
C GLY A 221 1.84 -16.09 -15.62
N THR A 222 1.64 -15.59 -14.41
CA THR A 222 0.60 -14.60 -14.11
C THR A 222 0.90 -13.24 -14.74
N ILE A 223 2.14 -12.75 -14.61
CA ILE A 223 2.58 -11.48 -15.22
C ILE A 223 2.45 -11.55 -16.74
N LEU A 224 2.91 -12.65 -17.35
CA LEU A 224 2.77 -12.87 -18.80
C LEU A 224 1.30 -12.96 -19.21
N GLY A 225 0.46 -13.65 -18.43
CA GLY A 225 -0.97 -13.74 -18.67
C GLY A 225 -1.65 -12.36 -18.74
N PHE A 226 -1.35 -11.48 -17.77
CA PHE A 226 -1.87 -10.11 -17.79
C PHE A 226 -1.31 -9.27 -18.94
N HIS A 227 0.00 -9.36 -19.22
CA HIS A 227 0.58 -8.65 -20.38
C HIS A 227 -0.07 -9.08 -21.70
N LEU A 228 -0.18 -10.39 -21.94
CA LEU A 228 -0.81 -10.92 -23.15
C LEU A 228 -2.28 -10.57 -23.25
N LEU A 229 -3.00 -10.56 -22.12
CA LEU A 229 -4.40 -10.10 -22.08
C LEU A 229 -4.50 -8.62 -22.44
N GLY A 230 -3.62 -7.77 -21.89
CA GLY A 230 -3.56 -6.35 -22.21
C GLY A 230 -3.30 -6.10 -23.70
N ASP A 231 -2.32 -6.81 -24.27
CA ASP A 231 -2.00 -6.75 -25.70
C ASP A 231 -3.17 -7.23 -26.57
N GLY A 232 -3.85 -8.32 -26.16
CA GLY A 232 -5.03 -8.84 -26.83
C GLY A 232 -6.18 -7.85 -26.82
N LEU A 233 -6.47 -7.25 -25.67
CA LEU A 233 -7.49 -6.21 -25.52
C LEU A 233 -7.13 -4.97 -26.35
N ASN A 234 -5.86 -4.56 -26.36
CA ASN A 234 -5.42 -3.43 -27.16
C ASN A 234 -5.70 -3.63 -28.65
N ARG A 235 -5.42 -4.83 -29.18
CA ARG A 235 -5.71 -5.17 -30.59
C ARG A 235 -7.21 -5.18 -30.94
N LEU A 236 -8.07 -5.50 -29.98
CA LEU A 236 -9.52 -5.56 -30.18
C LEU A 236 -10.19 -4.19 -30.02
N LEU A 237 -9.70 -3.38 -29.08
CA LEU A 237 -10.34 -2.13 -28.67
C LEU A 237 -9.81 -0.90 -29.40
N GLU A 238 -8.60 -0.94 -29.95
CA GLU A 238 -8.09 0.09 -30.85
C GLU A 238 -8.28 -0.35 -32.32
N PRO A 239 -9.26 0.22 -33.05
CA PRO A 239 -9.42 -0.08 -34.47
C PRO A 239 -8.16 0.36 -35.21
N LYS A 240 -7.61 -0.53 -36.04
CA LYS A 240 -6.54 -0.15 -36.99
C LYS A 240 -7.00 1.08 -37.75
N SER A 241 -6.26 2.18 -37.64
CA SER A 241 -6.36 3.27 -38.61
C SER A 241 -6.12 2.65 -39.97
N ALA A 242 -7.18 2.51 -40.78
CA ALA A 242 -7.07 2.11 -42.16
C ALA A 242 -6.08 3.06 -42.84
N SER A 243 -4.95 2.49 -43.29
CA SER A 243 -4.00 3.13 -44.20
C SER A 243 -4.65 3.38 -45.54
#